data_AF-B4LRS0-F1
#
_entry.id   AF-B4LRS0-F1
#
_cell.length_a   1.000
_cell.length_b   1.000
_cell.length_c   1.000
_cell.angle_alpha   90.00
_cell.angle_beta   90.00
_cell.angle_gamma   90.00
#
_symmetry.space_group_name_H-M   'P 1'
#
loop_
_entity.id
_entity.type
_entity.pdbx_description
1 polymer ?
#
loop_
_entity_poly.entity_id
_entity_poly.type
_entity_poly.pdbx_seq_one_letter_code
_entity_poly.pdbx_strand_id
1 'polypeptide(L)'
;MSAQIRSRQISLCLLLLLALCLDWQMVLARTRDLCQVKPSTSSLCVPTTLGIYYDEETQHCHYMGCSNKRLFGSLEDCEKICNNARHIKRRNNVASSKTNQTTN
;
A
#
# COMPACT_ATOMS: atom_id res chain seq x y z
N MET A 1 -23.37 -44.56 4.68
CA MET A 1 -23.34 -43.47 3.66
C MET A 1 -23.38 -42.05 4.25
N SER A 2 -23.85 -41.86 5.49
CA SER A 2 -23.98 -40.54 6.16
C SER A 2 -22.67 -39.92 6.68
N ALA A 3 -21.69 -40.74 7.12
CA ALA A 3 -20.42 -40.25 7.66
C ALA A 3 -19.50 -39.61 6.60
N GLN A 4 -19.46 -40.20 5.39
CA GLN A 4 -18.69 -39.68 4.25
C GLN A 4 -19.19 -38.31 3.78
N ILE A 5 -20.52 -38.10 3.80
CA ILE A 5 -21.13 -36.83 3.41
C ILE A 5 -20.81 -35.73 4.44
N ARG A 6 -20.87 -36.06 5.75
CA ARG A 6 -20.47 -35.13 6.82
C ARG A 6 -18.99 -34.75 6.75
N SER A 7 -18.11 -35.72 6.50
CA SER A 7 -16.66 -35.46 6.35
C SER A 7 -16.37 -34.52 5.17
N ARG A 8 -17.04 -34.74 4.02
CA ARG A 8 -16.91 -33.86 2.85
C ARG A 8 -17.44 -32.46 3.11
N GLN A 9 -18.54 -32.32 3.84
CA GLN A 9 -19.07 -31.00 4.24
C GLN A 9 -18.12 -30.24 5.17
N ILE A 10 -17.53 -30.92 6.16
CA ILE A 10 -16.54 -30.32 7.07
C ILE A 10 -15.29 -29.87 6.30
N SER A 11 -14.80 -30.71 5.38
CA SER A 11 -13.65 -30.39 4.54
C SER A 11 -13.92 -29.19 3.63
N LEU A 12 -15.10 -29.09 3.03
CA LEU A 12 -15.52 -27.92 2.24
C LEU A 12 -15.61 -26.65 3.09
N CYS A 13 -16.19 -26.73 4.29
CA CYS A 13 -16.23 -25.58 5.22
C CYS A 13 -14.82 -25.11 5.62
N LEU A 14 -13.91 -26.03 5.92
CA LEU A 14 -12.52 -25.69 6.25
C LEU A 14 -11.80 -25.03 5.07
N LEU A 15 -12.00 -25.53 3.84
CA LEU A 15 -11.45 -24.91 2.63
C LEU A 15 -12.01 -23.50 2.39
N LEU A 16 -13.30 -23.28 2.64
CA LEU A 16 -13.93 -21.97 2.51
C LEU A 16 -13.37 -20.97 3.53
N LEU A 17 -13.18 -21.41 4.78
CA LEU A 17 -12.58 -20.58 5.84
C LEU A 17 -11.13 -20.22 5.53
N LEU A 18 -10.35 -21.17 5.01
CA LEU A 18 -8.97 -20.91 4.58
C LEU A 18 -8.93 -19.90 3.44
N ALA A 19 -9.79 -20.02 2.42
CA ALA A 19 -9.89 -19.06 1.33
C ALA A 19 -10.18 -17.63 1.83
N LEU A 20 -11.14 -17.48 2.75
CA LEU A 20 -11.46 -16.19 3.38
C LEU A 20 -10.29 -15.61 4.19
N CYS A 21 -9.54 -16.46 4.89
CA CYS A 21 -8.33 -16.04 5.61
C CYS A 21 -7.20 -15.60 4.67
N LEU A 22 -7.02 -16.29 3.53
CA LEU A 22 -6.03 -15.93 2.51
C LEU A 22 -6.36 -14.59 1.83
N ASP A 23 -7.63 -14.34 1.50
CA ASP A 23 -8.07 -13.05 0.96
C ASP A 23 -7.81 -11.90 1.93
N TRP A 24 -8.03 -12.11 3.24
CA TRP A 24 -7.75 -11.11 4.26
C TRP A 24 -6.26 -10.73 4.34
N GLN A 25 -5.36 -11.72 4.24
CA GLN A 25 -3.92 -11.49 4.26
C GLN A 25 -3.44 -10.70 3.03
N MET A 26 -4.05 -10.92 1.85
CA MET A 26 -3.69 -10.19 0.62
C MET A 26 -4.10 -8.71 0.65
N VAL A 27 -5.21 -8.37 1.31
CA VAL A 27 -5.61 -6.97 1.51
C VAL A 27 -4.62 -6.22 2.41
N LEU A 28 -4.08 -6.90 3.43
CA LEU A 28 -3.14 -6.29 4.37
C LEU A 28 -1.74 -6.06 3.76
N ALA A 29 -1.31 -6.91 2.83
CA ALA A 29 0.02 -6.85 2.21
C ALA A 29 0.17 -5.76 1.13
N ARG A 30 -0.92 -5.15 0.64
CA ARG A 30 -0.91 -4.29 -0.55
C ARG A 30 -1.42 -2.86 -0.37
N THR A 31 -1.19 -2.28 0.80
CA THR A 31 -1.19 -0.81 0.91
C THR A 31 0.16 -0.34 1.41
N ARG A 32 1.22 -0.55 0.62
CA ARG A 32 2.37 0.36 0.72
C ARG A 32 1.78 1.76 0.55
N ASP A 33 1.97 2.58 1.57
CA ASP A 33 1.43 3.93 1.60
C ASP A 33 2.01 4.69 0.42
N LEU A 34 1.17 5.06 -0.56
CA LEU A 34 1.62 5.69 -1.80
C LEU A 34 2.38 7.00 -1.51
N CYS A 35 2.07 7.62 -0.37
CA CYS A 35 2.68 8.85 0.12
C CYS A 35 4.11 8.66 0.64
N GLN A 36 4.55 7.42 0.89
CA GLN A 36 5.89 7.08 1.39
C GLN A 36 6.78 6.47 0.30
N VAL A 37 6.26 6.31 -0.93
CA VAL A 37 7.01 5.72 -2.04
C VAL A 37 7.83 6.82 -2.71
N LYS A 38 9.16 6.77 -2.51
CA LYS A 38 10.07 7.59 -3.32
C LYS A 38 10.08 7.06 -4.76
N PRO A 39 9.85 7.92 -5.78
CA PRO A 39 9.96 7.49 -7.17
C PRO A 39 11.40 7.05 -7.47
N SER A 40 11.55 5.90 -8.12
CA SER A 40 12.86 5.44 -8.60
C SER A 40 13.19 6.16 -9.91
N THR A 41 14.34 6.84 -9.95
CA THR A 41 14.87 7.53 -11.14
C THR A 41 15.57 6.59 -12.13
N SER A 42 15.38 5.28 -11.98
CA SER A 42 16.09 4.25 -12.74
C SER A 42 15.54 4.14 -14.17
N SER A 43 16.22 4.90 -15.04
CA SER A 43 16.51 4.73 -16.47
C SER A 43 15.38 4.60 -17.50
N LEU A 44 15.55 5.34 -18.61
CA LEU A 44 14.63 5.58 -19.74
C LEU A 44 13.43 6.47 -19.40
N CYS A 45 13.74 7.73 -19.11
CA CYS A 45 12.77 8.81 -19.01
C CYS A 45 12.24 9.19 -20.38
N VAL A 46 11.05 8.69 -20.70
CA VAL A 46 10.26 9.19 -21.83
C VAL A 46 9.56 10.49 -21.40
N PRO A 47 9.54 11.55 -22.24
CA PRO A 47 8.98 12.87 -21.87
C PRO A 47 7.50 12.83 -21.46
N THR A 48 6.78 11.80 -21.87
CA THR A 48 5.34 11.64 -21.66
C THR A 48 4.95 11.09 -20.28
N THR A 49 5.92 10.66 -19.46
CA THR A 49 5.63 10.02 -18.16
C THR A 49 5.97 10.94 -16.99
N LEU A 50 5.12 11.96 -16.77
CA LEU A 50 5.16 12.78 -15.55
C LEU A 50 4.58 11.99 -14.38
N GLY A 51 5.41 11.76 -13.36
CA GLY A 51 5.00 11.20 -12.08
C GLY A 51 4.58 12.31 -11.12
N ILE A 52 3.77 11.94 -10.13
CA ILE A 52 3.46 12.76 -8.97
C ILE A 52 3.93 12.00 -7.75
N TYR A 53 4.62 12.68 -6.85
CA TYR A 53 5.04 12.13 -5.57
C TYR A 53 4.69 13.11 -4.45
N TYR A 54 4.55 12.57 -3.24
CA TYR A 54 4.36 13.36 -2.04
C TYR A 54 5.71 13.55 -1.36
N ASP A 55 6.05 14.80 -1.08
CA ASP A 55 7.22 15.16 -0.30
C ASP A 55 6.85 15.30 1.18
N GLU A 56 7.43 14.45 2.02
CA GLU A 56 7.18 14.45 3.46
C GLU A 56 7.80 15.66 4.18
N GLU A 57 8.87 16.23 3.62
CA GLU A 57 9.58 17.37 4.21
C GLU A 57 8.77 18.66 4.04
N THR A 58 8.25 18.87 2.83
CA THR A 58 7.43 20.05 2.51
C THR A 58 5.93 19.82 2.71
N GLN A 59 5.50 18.59 2.98
CA GLN A 59 4.09 18.18 3.07
C GLN A 59 3.25 18.49 1.82
N HIS A 60 3.91 18.61 0.67
CA HIS A 60 3.30 18.96 -0.61
C HIS A 60 3.53 17.90 -1.67
N CYS A 61 2.62 17.83 -2.65
CA CYS A 61 2.81 16.98 -3.81
C CYS A 61 3.53 17.74 -4.91
N HIS A 62 4.50 17.07 -5.55
CA HIS A 62 5.30 17.66 -6.62
C HIS A 62 5.24 16.77 -7.85
N TYR A 63 5.34 17.42 -9.02
CA TYR A 63 5.64 16.69 -10.24
C TYR A 63 7.10 16.25 -10.22
N MET A 64 7.33 14.99 -10.52
CA MET A 64 8.66 14.47 -10.75
C MET A 64 8.71 13.84 -12.12
N GLY A 65 9.72 14.25 -12.90
CA GLY A 65 9.98 13.61 -14.17
C GLY A 65 10.26 12.12 -13.98
N CYS A 66 9.84 11.32 -14.94
CA CYS A 66 10.29 9.93 -15.07
C CYS A 66 9.86 9.01 -13.93
N SER A 67 8.55 8.73 -13.85
CA SER A 67 8.04 7.65 -13.00
C SER A 67 7.54 6.50 -13.84
N ASN A 68 8.10 5.30 -13.62
CA ASN A 68 7.62 4.06 -14.24
C ASN A 68 6.22 3.63 -13.74
N LYS A 69 5.69 4.27 -12.69
CA LYS A 69 4.36 4.01 -12.14
C LYS A 69 3.63 5.32 -11.87
N ARG A 70 2.41 5.44 -12.37
CA ARG A 70 1.53 6.56 -12.03
C ARG A 70 0.92 6.32 -10.65
N LEU A 71 1.45 7.00 -9.63
CA LEU A 71 0.98 6.88 -8.24
C LEU A 71 -0.28 7.71 -7.99
N PHE A 72 -0.43 8.85 -8.68
CA PHE A 72 -1.57 9.75 -8.55
C PHE A 72 -2.04 10.28 -9.93
N GLY A 73 -3.33 10.59 -10.01
CA GLY A 73 -3.96 11.14 -11.22
C GLY A 73 -3.67 12.63 -11.42
N SER A 74 -3.68 13.40 -10.31
CA SER A 74 -3.48 14.85 -10.24
C SER A 74 -2.75 15.24 -8.94
N LEU A 75 -2.25 16.48 -8.87
CA LEU A 75 -1.65 17.01 -7.64
C LEU A 75 -2.69 17.12 -6.53
N GLU A 76 -3.90 17.57 -6.87
CA GLU A 76 -5.00 17.74 -5.92
C GLU A 76 -5.39 16.39 -5.28
N ASP A 77 -5.47 15.31 -6.08
CA ASP A 77 -5.75 13.97 -5.55
C ASP A 77 -4.64 13.51 -4.61
N CYS A 78 -3.38 13.75 -4.97
CA CYS A 78 -2.24 13.42 -4.14
C CYS A 78 -2.31 14.14 -2.78
N GLU A 79 -2.56 15.45 -2.77
CA GLU A 79 -2.63 16.23 -1.54
C GLU A 79 -3.81 15.78 -0.67
N LYS A 80 -4.99 15.57 -1.26
CA LYS A 80 -6.17 15.07 -0.54
C LYS A 80 -5.94 13.70 0.10
N ILE A 81 -5.25 12.80 -0.59
CA ILE A 81 -4.98 11.46 -0.08
C ILE A 81 -3.89 11.51 1.00
N CYS A 82 -2.78 12.18 0.74
CA CYS A 82 -1.60 12.15 1.59
C CYS A 82 -1.65 13.08 2.82
N ASN A 83 -2.41 14.17 2.75
CA ASN A 83 -2.67 15.05 3.89
C ASN A 83 -3.93 14.64 4.68
N ASN A 84 -4.57 13.52 4.33
CA ASN A 84 -5.66 12.97 5.14
C ASN A 84 -5.14 12.51 6.51
N ALA A 85 -5.89 12.80 7.58
CA ALA A 85 -5.59 12.38 8.95
C ALA A 85 -5.26 10.87 9.07
N ARG A 86 -5.87 10.00 8.25
CA ARG A 86 -5.56 8.57 8.22
C ARG A 86 -4.11 8.30 7.78
N HIS A 87 -3.64 8.97 6.73
CA HIS A 87 -2.28 8.82 6.21
C HIS A 87 -1.24 9.47 7.13
N ILE A 88 -1.56 10.65 7.69
CA ILE A 88 -0.71 11.33 8.68
C ILE A 88 -0.49 10.43 9.90
N LYS A 89 -1.56 9.87 10.48
CA LYS A 89 -1.46 8.96 11.64
C LYS A 89 -0.59 7.74 11.33
N ARG A 90 -0.74 7.17 10.13
CA ARG A 90 0.06 6.01 9.71
C ARG A 90 1.53 6.36 9.56
N ARG A 91 1.86 7.51 8.95
CA ARG A 91 3.24 7.99 8.80
C ARG A 91 3.91 8.20 10.15
N ASN A 92 3.20 8.83 11.09
CA ASN A 92 3.70 9.03 12.45
C ASN A 92 3.99 7.70 13.16
N ASN A 93 3.10 6.72 13.03
CA ASN A 93 3.32 5.38 13.61
C ASN A 93 4.53 4.68 12.97
N VAL A 94 4.73 4.80 11.65
CA VAL A 94 5.90 4.25 10.96
C VAL A 94 7.18 4.95 11.44
N ALA A 95 7.18 6.28 11.54
CA ALA A 95 8.31 7.04 12.06
C ALA A 95 8.68 6.61 13.49
N SER A 96 7.70 6.51 14.40
CA SER A 96 7.92 6.04 15.78
C SER A 96 8.45 4.60 15.84
N SER A 97 7.98 3.71 14.96
CA SER A 97 8.50 2.34 14.89
C SER A 97 9.95 2.25 14.42
N LYS A 98 10.39 3.19 13.57
CA LYS A 98 11.76 3.30 13.06
C LYS A 98 12.73 3.78 14.14
N THR A 99 12.28 4.68 15.02
CA THR A 99 13.04 5.15 16.18
C THR A 99 13.35 4.01 17.15
N ASN A 100 12.41 3.08 17.36
CA ASN A 100 12.60 1.95 18.28
C ASN A 100 13.52 0.84 17.74
N GLN A 101 13.85 0.84 16.44
CA GLN A 101 14.78 -0.12 15.83
C GLN A 101 16.22 0.37 15.76
N THR A 102 16.49 1.64 16.08
CA THR A 102 17.87 2.21 16.03
C THR A 102 18.58 2.17 17.38
N THR A 103 17.91 1.68 18.44
CA THR A 103 18.41 1.65 19.83
C THR A 103 18.70 0.25 20.37
N ASN A 104 19.04 -0.72 19.51
CA ASN A 104 19.60 -2.01 19.91
C ASN A 104 20.89 -2.31 19.16
#